data_AF-A0A269PH17-F1
#
_entry.id   AF-A0A269PH17-F1
#
_cell.length_a   1.000
_cell.length_b   1.000
_cell.length_c   1.000
_cell.angle_alpha   90.00
_cell.angle_beta   90.00
_cell.angle_gamma   90.00
#
_symmetry.space_group_name_H-M   'P 1'
#
loop_
_entity.id
_entity.type
_entity.pdbx_description
1 polymer ?
#
loop_
_entity_poly.entity_id
_entity_poly.type
_entity_poly.pdbx_seq_one_letter_code
_entity_poly.pdbx_strand_id
1 'polypeptide(L)'
;MLISFFIICILQSYFNLMSTYISFLDTEDGIEKTGYALSFIISNPNNAYSLIIQSQNNQTFIDTINQDKKCIKLQVSGLSRGKHKVARIKILSRYPFGLMSVWSYCIFPKSVYIYPTPLAITSHCKSFSDGKDETETDSIKGSNDFYAIREHQSGESFSRISWKHYAKTQQFLVKEFSESYSRDYNFNLEDMPGDFENKLSHLSCIITSAL
;
A
#
# COMPACT_ATOMS: atom_id res chain seq x y z
N MET A 1 18.00 46.76 -21.62
CA MET A 1 18.34 46.23 -20.28
C MET A 1 17.27 45.28 -19.76
N LEU A 2 16.01 45.71 -19.55
CA LEU A 2 14.93 44.87 -19.00
C LEU A 2 14.63 43.60 -19.82
N ILE A 3 14.59 43.70 -21.14
CA ILE A 3 14.28 42.58 -22.05
C ILE A 3 15.33 41.46 -21.96
N SER A 4 16.62 41.82 -21.85
CA SER A 4 17.71 40.85 -21.70
C SER A 4 17.55 40.03 -20.41
N PHE A 5 17.17 40.69 -19.32
CA PHE A 5 16.89 40.03 -18.05
C PHE A 5 15.72 39.04 -18.15
N PHE A 6 14.63 39.40 -18.85
CA PHE A 6 13.53 38.47 -19.10
C PHE A 6 13.93 37.27 -19.94
N ILE A 7 14.73 37.48 -21.00
CA ILE A 7 15.23 36.38 -21.85
C ILE A 7 16.08 35.41 -21.02
N ILE A 8 16.98 35.93 -20.18
CA ILE A 8 17.80 35.11 -19.28
C ILE A 8 16.92 34.33 -18.29
N CYS A 9 15.91 34.96 -17.69
CA CYS A 9 14.98 34.28 -16.79
C CYS A 9 14.25 33.14 -17.50
N ILE A 10 13.75 33.36 -18.71
CA ILE A 10 13.03 32.34 -19.50
C ILE A 10 13.96 31.17 -19.83
N LEU A 11 15.17 31.45 -20.34
CA LEU A 11 16.16 30.42 -20.67
C LEU A 11 16.54 29.61 -19.43
N GLN A 12 16.75 30.27 -18.30
CA GLN A 12 17.13 29.60 -17.07
C GLN A 12 15.98 28.74 -16.51
N SER A 13 14.74 29.23 -16.55
CA SER A 13 13.55 28.40 -16.22
C SER A 13 13.44 27.18 -17.14
N TYR A 14 13.71 27.37 -18.44
CA TYR A 14 13.66 26.30 -19.44
C TYR A 14 14.72 25.23 -19.18
N PHE A 15 16.00 25.59 -18.99
CA PHE A 15 17.07 24.64 -18.73
C PHE A 15 16.88 23.87 -17.43
N ASN A 16 16.35 24.54 -16.41
CA ASN A 16 15.98 23.94 -15.14
C ASN A 16 14.93 22.83 -15.30
N LEU A 17 13.93 23.05 -16.17
CA LEU A 17 12.89 22.06 -16.45
C LEU A 17 13.37 20.97 -17.43
N MET A 18 14.06 21.33 -18.51
CA MET A 18 14.47 20.43 -19.60
C MET A 18 15.39 19.30 -19.11
N SER A 19 16.26 19.58 -18.14
CA SER A 19 17.20 18.58 -17.62
C SER A 19 16.55 17.64 -16.58
N THR A 20 15.27 17.85 -16.24
CA THR A 20 14.60 17.07 -15.19
C THR A 20 14.01 15.79 -15.77
N TYR A 21 14.50 14.65 -15.29
CA TYR A 21 13.96 13.34 -15.61
C TYR A 21 12.99 12.89 -14.53
N ILE A 22 11.87 12.33 -14.95
CA ILE A 22 10.82 11.83 -14.07
C ILE A 22 10.49 10.41 -14.46
N SER A 23 10.68 9.49 -13.53
CA SER A 23 10.33 8.09 -13.70
C SER A 23 9.22 7.72 -12.72
N PHE A 24 8.15 7.15 -13.25
CA PHE A 24 7.07 6.61 -12.44
C PHE A 24 7.58 5.41 -11.62
N LEU A 25 7.32 5.39 -10.32
CA LEU A 25 7.66 4.27 -9.44
C LEU A 25 6.43 3.40 -9.21
N ASP A 26 5.44 3.93 -8.49
CA ASP A 26 4.26 3.16 -8.11
C ASP A 26 3.02 4.03 -7.90
N THR A 27 1.86 3.38 -7.91
CA THR A 27 0.55 3.93 -7.58
C THR A 27 -0.02 3.15 -6.41
N GLU A 28 -0.24 3.81 -5.30
CA GLU A 28 -1.00 3.26 -4.18
C GLU A 28 -2.47 3.55 -4.44
N ASP A 29 -3.29 2.50 -4.58
CA ASP A 29 -4.73 2.64 -4.72
C ASP A 29 -5.34 3.38 -3.52
N GLY A 30 -6.47 4.03 -3.76
CA GLY A 30 -7.04 5.00 -2.83
C GLY A 30 -8.32 4.55 -2.17
N ILE A 31 -8.71 5.28 -1.13
CA ILE A 31 -10.06 5.20 -0.56
C ILE A 31 -10.84 6.43 -1.04
N GLU A 32 -12.15 6.32 -1.13
CA GLU A 32 -13.01 7.45 -1.45
C GLU A 32 -12.72 8.65 -0.50
N LYS A 33 -12.80 9.88 -1.04
CA LYS A 33 -12.39 11.16 -0.40
C LYS A 33 -10.88 11.34 -0.20
N THR A 34 -10.15 10.37 0.35
CA THR A 34 -8.68 10.47 0.50
C THR A 34 -7.96 10.37 -0.86
N GLY A 35 -8.53 9.59 -1.78
CA GLY A 35 -8.01 9.32 -3.11
C GLY A 35 -6.73 8.50 -3.09
N TYR A 36 -5.93 8.57 -4.16
CA TYR A 36 -4.77 7.70 -4.40
C TYR A 36 -3.45 8.47 -4.28
N ALA A 37 -2.34 7.76 -4.04
CA ALA A 37 -1.01 8.34 -3.97
C ALA A 37 -0.16 7.94 -5.18
N LEU A 38 0.51 8.93 -5.78
CA LEU A 38 1.46 8.74 -6.86
C LEU A 38 2.89 8.84 -6.31
N SER A 39 3.66 7.78 -6.46
CA SER A 39 5.08 7.77 -6.15
C SER A 39 5.89 7.82 -7.44
N PHE A 40 6.75 8.82 -7.56
CA PHE A 40 7.66 8.96 -8.69
C PHE A 40 9.02 9.44 -8.23
N ILE A 41 10.04 9.11 -9.02
CA ILE A 41 11.42 9.52 -8.78
C ILE A 41 11.74 10.65 -9.75
N ILE A 42 12.38 11.69 -9.22
CA ILE A 42 12.88 12.83 -9.98
C ILE A 42 14.37 12.94 -9.80
N SER A 43 15.07 13.20 -10.90
CA SER A 43 16.51 13.46 -10.91
C SER A 43 16.83 14.54 -11.94
N ASN A 44 17.80 15.39 -11.64
CA ASN A 44 18.31 16.38 -12.59
C ASN A 44 19.85 16.38 -12.54
N PRO A 45 20.54 16.09 -13.66
CA PRO A 45 22.00 16.03 -13.69
C PRO A 45 22.68 17.40 -13.47
N ASN A 46 21.97 18.49 -13.78
CA ASN A 46 22.48 19.87 -13.72
C ASN A 46 22.05 20.60 -12.44
N ASN A 47 21.48 19.88 -11.47
CA ASN A 47 20.74 20.40 -10.32
C ASN A 47 19.52 21.25 -10.74
N ALA A 48 18.34 20.90 -10.22
CA ALA A 48 17.14 21.70 -10.40
C ALA A 48 16.83 22.50 -9.13
N TYR A 49 16.32 23.71 -9.30
CA TYR A 49 15.88 24.56 -8.20
C TYR A 49 14.43 24.98 -8.37
N SER A 50 13.69 25.08 -7.27
CA SER A 50 12.33 25.64 -7.24
C SER A 50 11.41 25.02 -8.31
N LEU A 51 11.18 23.71 -8.19
CA LEU A 51 10.18 23.00 -9.00
C LEU A 51 8.88 22.87 -8.23
N ILE A 52 7.77 23.05 -8.93
CA ILE A 52 6.42 22.83 -8.43
C ILE A 52 5.82 21.69 -9.25
N ILE A 53 5.32 20.69 -8.56
CA ILE A 53 4.62 19.57 -9.18
C ILE A 53 3.17 19.66 -8.77
N GLN A 54 2.29 19.65 -9.74
CA GLN A 54 0.86 19.82 -9.54
C GLN A 54 0.10 18.68 -10.22
N SER A 55 -0.88 18.13 -9.52
CA SER A 55 -1.85 17.20 -10.09
C SER A 55 -3.22 17.48 -9.49
N GLN A 56 -4.19 17.76 -10.35
CA GLN A 56 -5.55 18.16 -9.98
C GLN A 56 -5.56 19.21 -8.85
N ASN A 57 -5.88 18.78 -7.62
CA ASN A 57 -6.13 19.62 -6.46
C ASN A 57 -4.91 19.76 -5.54
N ASN A 58 -3.83 19.02 -5.78
CA ASN A 58 -2.65 19.02 -4.91
C ASN A 58 -1.41 19.49 -5.66
N GLN A 59 -0.51 20.10 -4.91
CA GLN A 59 0.80 20.51 -5.39
C GLN A 59 1.86 20.27 -4.33
N THR A 60 3.05 19.92 -4.78
CA THR A 60 4.24 19.74 -3.94
C THR A 60 5.34 20.64 -4.47
N PHE A 61 5.96 21.38 -3.56
CA PHE A 61 7.09 22.24 -3.86
C PHE A 61 8.41 21.53 -3.54
N ILE A 62 9.40 21.71 -4.41
CA ILE A 62 10.71 21.09 -4.30
C ILE A 62 11.76 22.19 -4.48
N ASP A 63 12.45 22.50 -3.39
CA ASP A 63 13.49 23.54 -3.37
C ASP A 63 14.68 23.19 -4.24
N THR A 64 15.20 21.97 -4.09
CA THR A 64 16.40 21.52 -4.78
C THR A 64 16.32 20.04 -5.08
N ILE A 65 16.70 19.69 -6.31
CA ILE A 65 16.96 18.32 -6.77
C ILE A 65 18.40 18.32 -7.24
N ASN A 66 19.24 17.55 -6.56
CA ASN A 66 20.62 17.36 -6.99
C ASN A 66 20.69 16.25 -8.06
N GLN A 67 21.90 15.80 -8.36
CA GLN A 67 22.12 14.59 -9.17
C GLN A 67 21.46 13.34 -8.57
N ASP A 68 21.20 13.35 -7.26
CA ASP A 68 20.53 12.26 -6.57
C ASP A 68 19.06 12.13 -6.97
N LYS A 69 18.63 10.87 -7.09
CA LYS A 69 17.24 10.51 -7.30
C LYS A 69 16.44 10.80 -6.04
N LYS A 70 15.46 11.71 -6.14
CA LYS A 70 14.52 12.02 -5.05
C LYS A 70 13.18 11.35 -5.31
N CYS A 71 12.72 10.56 -4.35
CA CYS A 71 11.37 10.01 -4.38
C CYS A 71 10.38 11.06 -3.86
N ILE A 72 9.30 11.27 -4.61
CA ILE A 72 8.24 12.23 -4.30
C ILE A 72 6.92 11.49 -4.32
N LYS A 73 6.13 11.71 -3.27
CA LYS A 73 4.75 11.24 -3.15
C LYS A 73 3.79 12.41 -3.37
N LEU A 74 2.83 12.24 -4.28
CA LEU A 74 1.80 13.22 -4.57
C LEU A 74 0.43 12.57 -4.36
N GLN A 75 -0.32 13.09 -3.38
CA GLN A 75 -1.70 12.65 -3.12
C GLN A 75 -2.64 13.27 -4.16
N VAL A 76 -3.61 12.51 -4.65
CA VAL A 76 -4.71 13.03 -5.49
C VAL A 76 -6.02 12.63 -4.81
N SER A 77 -6.72 13.61 -4.23
CA SER A 77 -7.92 13.40 -3.41
C SER A 77 -9.22 13.79 -4.13
N GLY A 78 -10.36 13.46 -3.52
CA GLY A 78 -11.67 13.90 -4.01
C GLY A 78 -12.26 13.07 -5.15
N LEU A 79 -11.90 11.79 -5.23
CA LEU A 79 -12.44 10.85 -6.23
C LEU A 79 -13.49 9.94 -5.61
N SER A 80 -14.48 9.57 -6.43
CA SER A 80 -15.55 8.64 -6.09
C SER A 80 -15.18 7.17 -6.36
N ARG A 81 -16.00 6.26 -5.82
CA ARG A 81 -16.13 4.82 -6.18
C ARG A 81 -15.66 4.48 -7.60
N GLY A 82 -14.53 3.78 -7.81
CA GLY A 82 -14.30 3.06 -9.06
C GLY A 82 -12.91 3.19 -9.69
N LYS A 83 -12.83 2.86 -10.97
CA LYS A 83 -11.58 2.88 -11.74
C LYS A 83 -11.34 4.25 -12.37
N HIS A 84 -10.21 4.86 -12.06
CA HIS A 84 -9.80 6.16 -12.57
C HIS A 84 -8.50 6.04 -13.36
N LYS A 85 -8.31 6.93 -14.34
CA LYS A 85 -7.00 7.09 -14.99
C LYS A 85 -6.15 8.01 -14.13
N VAL A 86 -4.85 7.72 -14.04
CA VAL A 86 -3.90 8.61 -13.38
C VAL A 86 -3.95 9.99 -14.04
N ALA A 87 -4.09 11.02 -13.21
CA ALA A 87 -4.20 12.38 -13.66
C ALA A 87 -2.87 12.86 -14.27
N ARG A 88 -2.96 13.84 -15.18
CA ARG A 88 -1.79 14.47 -15.78
C ARG A 88 -1.03 15.23 -14.70
N ILE A 89 0.27 14.99 -14.60
CA ILE A 89 1.14 15.70 -13.66
C ILE A 89 1.75 16.89 -14.40
N LYS A 90 1.55 18.09 -13.88
CA LYS A 90 2.16 19.32 -14.38
C LYS A 90 3.42 19.61 -13.56
N ILE A 91 4.57 19.70 -14.20
CA ILE A 91 5.79 20.21 -13.57
C ILE A 91 6.01 21.63 -14.07
N LEU A 92 6.23 22.53 -13.12
CA LEU A 92 6.37 23.95 -13.31
C LEU A 92 7.71 24.38 -12.69
N SER A 93 8.44 25.23 -13.40
CA SER A 93 9.56 25.97 -12.83
C SER A 93 9.26 27.47 -12.84
N ARG A 94 9.58 28.12 -11.72
CA ARG A 94 9.53 29.58 -11.56
C ARG A 94 10.91 30.20 -11.27
N TYR A 95 11.97 29.41 -11.46
CA TYR A 95 13.34 29.83 -11.18
C TYR A 95 13.85 30.84 -12.24
N PRO A 96 14.64 31.88 -11.88
CA PRO A 96 15.16 32.17 -10.54
C PRO A 96 14.29 33.10 -9.68
N PHE A 97 13.58 34.06 -10.27
CA PHE A 97 12.94 35.15 -9.51
C PHE A 97 11.40 35.06 -9.43
N GLY A 98 10.77 34.01 -9.93
CA GLY A 98 9.32 33.86 -9.87
C GLY A 98 8.51 34.66 -10.89
N LEU A 99 9.19 35.50 -11.69
CA LEU A 99 8.59 36.45 -12.64
C LEU A 99 7.95 35.77 -13.86
N MET A 100 8.51 34.63 -14.26
CA MET A 100 8.05 33.84 -15.40
C MET A 100 7.86 32.40 -14.95
N SER A 101 7.14 31.64 -15.76
CA SER A 101 6.76 30.26 -15.46
C SER A 101 6.87 29.41 -16.71
N VAL A 102 7.67 28.35 -16.64
CA VAL A 102 7.78 27.34 -17.69
C VAL A 102 7.22 26.04 -17.14
N TRP A 103 6.40 25.34 -17.91
CA TRP A 103 5.78 24.09 -17.48
C TRP A 103 5.84 23.02 -18.55
N SER A 104 5.73 21.77 -18.10
CA SER A 104 5.57 20.59 -18.93
C SER A 104 4.56 19.64 -18.29
N TYR A 105 3.96 18.77 -19.10
CA TYR A 105 3.04 17.74 -18.63
C TYR A 105 3.64 16.35 -18.77
N CYS A 106 3.59 15.59 -17.69
CA CYS A 106 3.88 14.16 -17.67
C CYS A 106 2.56 13.40 -17.58
N ILE A 107 2.38 12.44 -18.49
CA ILE A 107 1.18 11.61 -18.56
C ILE A 107 1.61 10.16 -18.42
N PHE A 108 1.05 9.47 -17.43
CA PHE A 108 1.29 8.06 -17.20
C PHE A 108 0.04 7.27 -17.61
N PRO A 109 0.14 6.31 -18.55
CA PRO A 109 -1.00 5.53 -19.02
C PRO A 109 -1.37 4.41 -18.02
N LYS A 110 -1.57 4.76 -16.74
CA LYS A 110 -1.95 3.85 -15.66
C LYS A 110 -3.36 4.13 -15.17
N SER A 111 -3.99 3.09 -14.62
CA SER A 111 -5.28 3.19 -13.94
C SER A 111 -5.08 2.90 -12.45
N VAL A 112 -5.88 3.55 -11.62
CA VAL A 112 -5.93 3.39 -10.16
C VAL A 112 -7.35 3.06 -9.75
N TYR A 113 -7.49 2.31 -8.67
CA TYR A 113 -8.78 1.97 -8.10
C TYR A 113 -9.01 2.77 -6.82
N ILE A 114 -10.23 3.31 -6.72
CA ILE A 114 -10.71 3.95 -5.51
C ILE A 114 -11.72 3.01 -4.87
N TYR A 115 -11.41 2.57 -3.67
CA TYR A 115 -12.24 1.71 -2.82
C TYR A 115 -13.24 2.55 -2.02
N PRO A 116 -14.38 1.96 -1.60
CA PRO A 116 -15.35 2.68 -0.78
C PRO A 116 -14.76 3.07 0.58
N THR A 117 -15.28 4.14 1.18
CA THR A 117 -14.85 4.54 2.54
C THR A 117 -15.26 3.46 3.54
N PRO A 118 -14.36 2.92 4.36
CA PRO A 118 -14.72 1.96 5.40
C PRO A 118 -15.75 2.54 6.36
N LEU A 119 -16.87 1.83 6.54
CA LEU A 119 -17.91 2.19 7.51
C LEU A 119 -17.95 1.14 8.62
N ALA A 120 -17.66 1.55 9.85
CA ALA A 120 -17.70 0.66 11.00
C ALA A 120 -19.15 0.24 11.32
N ILE A 121 -19.39 -1.05 11.56
CA ILE A 121 -20.66 -1.54 12.09
C ILE A 121 -20.57 -1.52 13.61
N THR A 122 -21.43 -0.74 14.27
CA THR A 122 -21.49 -0.68 15.74
C THR A 122 -22.02 -1.95 16.40
N SER A 123 -22.75 -2.80 15.67
CA SER A 123 -23.41 -4.01 16.19
C SER A 123 -22.74 -5.36 15.85
N HIS A 124 -21.85 -5.44 14.84
CA HIS A 124 -21.27 -6.73 14.40
C HIS A 124 -19.74 -6.83 14.54
N CYS A 125 -19.04 -5.78 14.96
CA CYS A 125 -17.61 -5.89 15.29
C CYS A 125 -17.32 -6.74 16.54
N LYS A 126 -18.34 -7.23 17.26
CA LYS A 126 -18.15 -8.04 18.48
C LYS A 126 -17.84 -9.52 18.23
N SER A 127 -17.99 -10.05 17.02
CA SER A 127 -17.75 -11.50 16.79
C SER A 127 -16.49 -11.84 16.00
N PHE A 128 -15.69 -10.85 15.58
CA PHE A 128 -14.41 -11.14 14.91
C PHE A 128 -13.19 -10.97 15.81
N SER A 129 -13.30 -10.24 16.93
CA SER A 129 -12.20 -10.06 17.90
C SER A 129 -12.37 -10.84 19.20
N ASP A 130 -13.58 -11.28 19.55
CA ASP A 130 -13.81 -11.92 20.84
C ASP A 130 -13.84 -13.44 20.68
N GLY A 131 -12.67 -14.03 20.87
CA GLY A 131 -12.55 -15.46 21.12
C GLY A 131 -13.15 -15.74 22.49
N LYS A 132 -14.44 -16.07 22.53
CA LYS A 132 -15.05 -16.91 23.55
C LYS A 132 -16.44 -17.34 23.11
N ASP A 133 -16.59 -18.66 23.12
CA ASP A 133 -17.84 -19.40 23.06
C ASP A 133 -18.57 -19.33 21.72
N GLU A 134 -18.21 -20.27 20.83
CA GLU A 134 -19.18 -21.28 20.40
C GLU A 134 -18.45 -22.54 19.88
N THR A 135 -18.99 -23.65 20.34
CA THR A 135 -18.48 -25.02 20.36
C THR A 135 -18.37 -25.68 18.99
N GLU A 136 -17.35 -26.53 18.84
CA GLU A 136 -17.34 -27.82 18.10
C GLU A 136 -18.14 -27.85 16.78
N THR A 137 -17.57 -27.90 15.58
CA THR A 137 -16.76 -28.99 15.04
C THR A 137 -16.45 -28.60 13.60
N ASP A 138 -15.19 -28.36 13.27
CA ASP A 138 -14.64 -28.66 11.95
C ASP A 138 -13.12 -28.58 12.05
N SER A 139 -12.57 -29.65 12.61
CA SER A 139 -11.13 -29.90 12.60
C SER A 139 -10.72 -30.21 11.16
N ILE A 140 -10.36 -29.18 10.39
CA ILE A 140 -9.58 -29.37 9.16
C ILE A 140 -8.17 -29.79 9.59
N LYS A 141 -8.02 -31.10 9.86
CA LYS A 141 -6.73 -31.76 10.05
C LYS A 141 -5.97 -31.70 8.73
N GLY A 142 -5.00 -30.80 8.63
CA GLY A 142 -4.29 -30.64 7.37
C GLY A 142 -3.04 -29.78 7.39
N SER A 143 -2.33 -29.62 8.51
CA SER A 143 -0.93 -29.20 8.44
C SER A 143 -0.08 -30.10 9.31
N ASN A 144 0.90 -30.76 8.67
CA ASN A 144 1.81 -31.71 9.28
C ASN A 144 3.24 -31.14 9.24
N ASP A 145 3.36 -29.83 9.47
CA ASP A 145 4.65 -29.17 9.52
C ASP A 145 5.36 -29.52 10.83
N PHE A 146 6.52 -30.11 10.67
CA PHE A 146 7.37 -30.59 11.75
C PHE A 146 7.88 -29.42 12.58
N TYR A 147 7.55 -29.40 13.88
CA TYR A 147 7.86 -28.29 14.78
C TYR A 147 9.14 -28.55 15.57
N ALA A 148 9.22 -29.66 16.30
CA ALA A 148 10.37 -30.00 17.12
C ALA A 148 10.43 -31.51 17.45
N ILE A 149 11.59 -31.94 17.96
CA ILE A 149 11.78 -33.26 18.55
C ILE A 149 12.07 -33.06 20.04
N ARG A 150 11.20 -33.56 20.91
CA ARG A 150 11.35 -33.49 22.37
C ARG A 150 11.55 -34.87 22.98
N GLU A 151 12.23 -34.95 24.12
CA GLU A 151 12.26 -36.17 24.94
C GLU A 151 10.85 -36.51 25.45
N HIS A 152 10.50 -37.80 25.37
CA HIS A 152 9.21 -38.34 25.82
C HIS A 152 9.06 -38.21 27.33
N GLN A 153 7.91 -37.68 27.77
CA GLN A 153 7.55 -37.62 29.19
C GLN A 153 6.52 -38.70 29.52
N SER A 154 6.68 -39.34 30.69
CA SER A 154 5.79 -40.41 31.15
C SER A 154 4.34 -39.96 31.23
N GLY A 155 3.48 -40.56 30.39
CA GLY A 155 2.05 -40.24 30.28
C GLY A 155 1.61 -39.98 28.83
N GLU A 156 2.54 -39.75 27.91
CA GLU A 156 2.22 -39.47 26.50
C GLU A 156 2.09 -40.74 25.64
N SER A 157 1.13 -40.72 24.71
CA SER A 157 0.83 -41.85 23.81
C SER A 157 2.00 -42.21 22.88
N PHE A 158 2.37 -43.49 22.88
CA PHE A 158 3.47 -44.06 22.08
C PHE A 158 3.30 -43.92 20.56
N SER A 159 2.10 -43.56 20.08
CA SER A 159 1.82 -43.37 18.65
C SER A 159 2.61 -42.22 17.99
N ARG A 160 3.23 -41.33 18.78
CA ARG A 160 3.95 -40.13 18.29
C ARG A 160 5.48 -40.25 18.33
N ILE A 161 6.00 -41.44 18.61
CA ILE A 161 7.45 -41.69 18.76
C ILE A 161 8.13 -41.77 17.40
N SER A 162 9.24 -41.06 17.26
CA SER A 162 10.11 -41.14 16.09
C SER A 162 11.04 -42.36 16.20
N TRP A 163 10.54 -43.52 15.77
CA TRP A 163 11.29 -44.79 15.81
C TRP A 163 12.65 -44.73 15.10
N LYS A 164 12.77 -43.89 14.06
CA LYS A 164 14.03 -43.69 13.32
C LYS A 164 15.13 -43.06 14.17
N HIS A 165 14.78 -42.12 15.05
CA HIS A 165 15.74 -41.54 16.00
C HIS A 165 16.00 -42.47 17.18
N TYR A 166 14.96 -43.13 17.70
CA TYR A 166 15.07 -44.12 18.77
C TYR A 166 16.08 -45.23 18.46
N ALA A 167 16.05 -45.77 17.24
CA ALA A 167 16.97 -46.84 16.81
C ALA A 167 18.46 -46.41 16.82
N LYS A 168 18.75 -45.10 16.74
CA LYS A 168 20.11 -44.57 16.67
C LYS A 168 20.64 -44.04 18.00
N THR A 169 19.78 -43.45 18.84
CA THR A 169 20.20 -42.79 20.09
C THR A 169 19.68 -43.48 21.35
N GLN A 170 18.84 -44.51 21.23
CA GLN A 170 18.15 -45.20 22.33
C GLN A 170 17.33 -44.28 23.26
N GLN A 171 17.05 -43.05 22.82
CA GLN A 171 16.23 -42.09 23.56
C GLN A 171 14.84 -41.98 22.92
N PHE A 172 13.80 -42.01 23.74
CA PHE A 172 12.42 -41.84 23.29
C PHE A 172 12.19 -40.38 22.91
N LEU A 173 12.11 -40.13 21.60
CA LEU A 173 11.93 -38.80 21.03
C LEU A 173 10.56 -38.70 20.35
N VAL A 174 9.76 -37.72 20.73
CA VAL A 174 8.40 -37.46 20.23
C VAL A 174 8.45 -36.38 19.15
N LYS A 175 7.76 -36.63 18.03
CA LYS A 175 7.62 -35.66 16.95
C LYS A 175 6.44 -34.73 17.27
N GLU A 176 6.72 -33.46 17.56
CA GLU A 176 5.69 -32.44 17.73
C GLU A 176 5.34 -31.83 16.37
N PHE A 177 4.05 -31.72 16.11
CA PHE A 177 3.49 -31.06 14.93
C PHE A 177 2.73 -29.83 15.42
N SER A 178 3.01 -28.67 14.82
CA SER A 178 2.25 -27.45 15.11
C SER A 178 1.02 -27.41 14.21
N GLU A 179 -0.16 -27.36 14.81
CA GLU A 179 -1.39 -27.06 14.08
C GLU A 179 -1.41 -25.55 13.76
N SER A 180 -1.08 -25.19 12.53
CA SER A 180 -1.35 -23.85 12.02
C SER A 180 -2.84 -23.74 11.71
N TYR A 181 -3.61 -23.16 12.63
CA TYR A 181 -5.00 -22.80 12.36
C TYR A 181 -5.03 -21.67 11.33
N SER A 182 -5.27 -22.01 10.07
CA SER A 182 -5.73 -21.03 9.09
C SER A 182 -7.22 -20.84 9.33
N ARG A 183 -7.62 -19.65 9.78
CA ARG A 183 -9.04 -19.31 9.87
C ARG A 183 -9.51 -18.87 8.48
N ASP A 184 -10.42 -19.63 7.91
CA ASP A 184 -11.10 -19.24 6.68
C ASP A 184 -12.24 -18.28 7.04
N TYR A 185 -12.12 -17.03 6.61
CA TYR A 185 -13.18 -16.04 6.75
C TYR A 185 -14.00 -16.00 5.46
N ASN A 186 -15.26 -16.43 5.53
CA ASN A 186 -16.22 -16.28 4.44
C ASN A 186 -17.04 -15.01 4.66
N PHE A 187 -16.96 -14.08 3.72
CA PHE A 187 -17.72 -12.82 3.76
C PHE A 187 -18.82 -12.86 2.71
N ASN A 188 -20.07 -12.69 3.14
CA ASN A 188 -21.22 -12.57 2.24
C ASN A 188 -21.74 -11.12 2.23
N LEU A 189 -22.02 -10.62 1.03
CA LEU A 189 -22.52 -9.26 0.81
C LEU A 189 -24.00 -9.12 1.17
N GLU A 190 -24.77 -10.20 1.09
CA GLU A 190 -26.21 -10.19 1.39
C GLU A 190 -26.48 -9.93 2.87
N ASP A 191 -25.61 -10.45 3.74
CA ASP A 191 -25.74 -10.39 5.21
C ASP A 191 -25.47 -8.98 5.78
N MET A 192 -24.95 -8.06 4.96
CA MET A 192 -24.67 -6.69 5.38
C MET A 192 -25.91 -5.80 5.29
N PRO A 193 -26.15 -4.92 6.28
CA PRO A 193 -27.28 -4.00 6.27
C PRO A 193 -27.07 -2.83 5.30
N GLY A 194 -28.18 -2.28 4.80
CA GLY A 194 -28.19 -1.05 3.98
C GLY A 194 -28.12 -1.26 2.47
N ASP A 195 -27.92 -0.16 1.75
CA ASP A 195 -27.77 -0.15 0.29
C ASP A 195 -26.47 -0.84 -0.16
N PHE A 196 -26.38 -1.18 -1.44
CA PHE A 196 -25.21 -1.85 -2.03
C PHE A 196 -23.87 -1.18 -1.69
N GLU A 197 -23.81 0.16 -1.72
CA GLU A 197 -22.59 0.90 -1.34
C GLU A 197 -22.24 0.77 0.14
N ASN A 198 -23.25 0.85 1.02
CA ASN A 198 -23.03 0.71 2.46
C ASN A 198 -22.56 -0.71 2.80
N LYS A 199 -23.13 -1.72 2.15
CA LYS A 199 -22.68 -3.11 2.25
C LYS A 199 -21.20 -3.27 1.89
N LEU A 200 -20.77 -2.66 0.79
CA LEU A 200 -19.36 -2.68 0.37
C LEU A 200 -18.43 -1.94 1.36
N SER A 201 -18.85 -0.78 1.85
CA SER A 201 -18.11 -0.02 2.88
C SER A 201 -17.95 -0.80 4.18
N HIS A 202 -18.99 -1.53 4.59
CA HIS A 202 -18.95 -2.39 5.76
C HIS A 202 -17.99 -3.57 5.58
N LEU A 203 -18.07 -4.28 4.45
CA LEU A 203 -17.11 -5.35 4.14
C LEU A 203 -15.68 -4.84 4.06
N SER A 204 -15.45 -3.67 3.44
CA SER A 204 -14.13 -3.05 3.38
C SER A 204 -13.58 -2.77 4.79
N CYS A 205 -14.42 -2.31 5.72
CA CYS A 205 -14.03 -2.12 7.12
C CYS A 205 -13.62 -3.45 7.78
N ILE A 206 -14.41 -4.50 7.58
CA ILE A 206 -14.14 -5.83 8.17
C ILE A 206 -12.83 -6.39 7.64
N ILE A 207 -12.61 -6.36 6.32
CA ILE A 207 -11.37 -6.83 5.68
C ILE A 207 -10.16 -6.05 6.19
N THR A 208 -10.27 -4.73 6.32
CA THR A 208 -9.18 -3.89 6.83
C THR A 208 -8.88 -4.15 8.30
N SER A 209 -9.85 -4.61 9.10
CA SER A 209 -9.65 -4.97 10.51
C SER A 209 -9.19 -6.41 10.73
N ALA A 210 -9.37 -7.28 9.75
CA ALA A 210 -9.00 -8.71 9.83
C ALA A 210 -7.56 -8.99 9.36
N LEU A 211 -6.98 -8.09 8.54
CA LEU A 211 -5.58 -8.10 8.10
C LEU A 211 -4.66 -7.43 9.13
#